data_AF-A0A948PML1-F1
#
_entry.id   AF-A0A948PML1-F1
#
_cell.length_a   1.000
_cell.length_b   1.000
_cell.length_c   1.000
_cell.angle_alpha   90.00
_cell.angle_beta   90.00
_cell.angle_gamma   90.00
#
_symmetry.space_group_name_H-M   'P 1'
#
loop_
_entity.id
_entity.type
_entity.pdbx_description
1 polymer ?
#
loop_
_entity_poly.entity_id
_entity_poly.type
_entity_poly.pdbx_seq_one_letter_code
_entity_poly.pdbx_strand_id
1 'polypeptide(L)' 'MRRIFALILVMAKATGGLTESTQNPAFALRQASEASRNYYLLYYRPQIYRVDGKFRRIEVKVKGGRYRITHRAGYIAD' A
#
# COMPACT_ATOMS: atom_id res chain seq x y z
N MET A 1 17.53 17.11 -1.35
CA MET A 1 16.92 16.10 -0.44
C MET A 1 15.39 15.98 -0.58
N ARG A 2 14.61 17.07 -0.63
CA ARG A 2 13.12 17.04 -0.68
C ARG A 2 12.49 16.25 -1.84
N ARG A 3 13.13 16.23 -3.02
CA ARG A 3 12.62 15.54 -4.23
C ARG A 3 12.67 14.01 -4.14
N ILE A 4 13.69 13.46 -3.46
CA ILE A 4 13.86 12.01 -3.33
C ILE A 4 12.78 11.44 -2.41
N PHE A 5 12.49 12.10 -1.30
CA PHE A 5 11.41 11.70 -0.39
C PHE A 5 10.05 11.67 -1.09
N ALA A 6 9.75 12.70 -1.90
CA ALA A 6 8.51 12.74 -2.67
C ALA A 6 8.40 11.55 -3.65
N LEU A 7 9.49 11.15 -4.30
CA LEU A 7 9.50 9.98 -5.19
C LEU A 7 9.23 8.68 -4.40
N ILE A 8 9.87 8.51 -3.25
CA ILE A 8 9.68 7.35 -2.37
C ILE A 8 8.22 7.28 -1.89
N LEU A 9 7.61 8.42 -1.55
CA LEU A 9 6.21 8.51 -1.16
C LEU A 9 5.26 8.05 -2.29
N VAL A 10 5.52 8.50 -3.52
CA VAL A 10 4.72 8.06 -4.68
C VAL A 10 4.84 6.55 -4.88
N MET A 11 6.06 6.00 -4.79
CA MET A 11 6.31 4.57 -4.95
C MET A 11 5.65 3.75 -3.84
N ALA A 12 5.82 4.15 -2.58
CA ALA A 12 5.18 3.51 -1.44
C ALA A 12 3.66 3.48 -1.60
N LYS A 13 3.06 4.61 -1.99
CA LYS A 13 1.61 4.68 -2.22
C LYS A 13 1.16 3.78 -3.38
N ALA A 14 1.93 3.70 -4.46
CA ALA A 14 1.60 2.87 -5.62
C ALA A 14 1.69 1.36 -5.31
N THR A 15 2.60 0.94 -4.43
CA THR A 15 2.77 -0.47 -4.04
C THR A 15 1.92 -0.88 -2.85
N GLY A 16 1.26 0.07 -2.19
CA GLY A 16 0.53 -0.14 -0.94
C GLY A 16 1.43 -0.18 0.30
N GLY A 17 2.69 0.24 0.17
CA GLY A 17 3.64 0.43 1.25
C GLY A 17 3.44 1.75 2.01
N LEU A 18 4.28 1.94 3.03
CA LEU A 18 4.29 3.11 3.90
C LEU A 18 5.66 3.78 3.87
N THR A 19 5.70 5.10 4.01
CA THR A 19 6.94 5.85 4.23
C THR A 19 6.69 6.93 5.27
N GLU A 20 7.65 7.14 6.15
CA GLU A 20 7.59 8.10 7.24
C GLU A 20 8.90 8.88 7.31
N SER A 21 8.80 10.19 7.55
CA SER A 21 9.94 11.05 7.85
C SER A 21 9.79 11.57 9.26
N THR A 22 10.63 11.11 10.17
CA THR A 22 10.54 11.44 11.60
C THR A 22 11.92 11.71 12.18
N GLN A 23 11.99 12.61 13.15
CA GLN A 23 13.17 12.83 13.99
C GLN A 23 13.26 11.80 15.14
N ASN A 24 12.22 10.98 15.33
CA ASN A 24 12.18 9.92 16.35
C ASN A 24 11.78 8.56 15.71
N PRO A 25 12.76 7.84 15.12
CA PRO A 25 12.51 6.56 14.46
C PRO A 25 12.00 5.47 15.40
N ALA A 26 12.44 5.47 16.66
CA ALA A 26 12.03 4.46 17.65
C ALA A 26 10.53 4.54 17.95
N PHE A 27 9.99 5.75 18.08
CA PHE A 27 8.55 5.95 18.25
C PHE A 27 7.75 5.51 17.02
N ALA A 28 8.21 5.85 15.80
CA ALA A 28 7.55 5.42 14.57
C ALA A 28 7.54 3.90 14.40
N LEU A 29 8.65 3.23 14.75
CA LEU A 29 8.74 1.76 14.76
C LEU A 29 7.77 1.12 15.75
N ARG A 30 7.64 1.68 16.96
CA ARG A 30 6.65 1.21 17.94
C ARG A 30 5.23 1.35 17.41
N GLN A 31 4.87 2.49 16.83
CA GLN A 31 3.55 2.67 16.22
C GLN A 31 3.29 1.71 15.06
N ALA A 32 4.30 1.45 14.21
CA ALA A 32 4.18 0.47 13.13
C ALA A 32 3.96 -0.95 13.67
N SER A 33 4.63 -1.31 14.77
CA SER A 33 4.47 -2.60 15.45
C SER A 33 3.11 -2.73 16.15
N GLU A 34 2.59 -1.64 16.75
CA GLU A 34 1.26 -1.64 17.34
C GLU A 34 0.16 -1.73 16.28
N ALA A 35 0.34 -1.02 15.15
CA ALA A 35 -0.57 -1.07 14.02
C ALA A 35 -0.60 -2.44 13.32
N SER A 36 0.47 -3.24 13.42
CA SER A 36 0.53 -4.59 12.82
C SER A 36 -0.17 -5.67 13.66
N ARG A 37 -0.69 -5.35 14.85
CA ARG A 37 -1.33 -6.34 15.73
C ARG A 37 -2.68 -6.84 15.22
N ASN A 38 -3.45 -6.00 14.52
CA ASN A 38 -4.79 -6.33 14.02
C ASN A 38 -4.91 -5.94 12.54
N TYR A 39 -4.53 -6.84 11.62
CA TYR A 39 -4.71 -6.63 10.18
C TYR A 39 -5.46 -7.79 9.55
N TYR A 40 -6.22 -7.46 8.51
CA TYR A 40 -6.83 -8.44 7.61
C TYR A 40 -6.01 -8.50 6.33
N LEU A 41 -5.70 -9.71 5.86
CA LEU A 41 -4.99 -9.92 4.62
C LEU A 41 -5.98 -10.28 3.51
N LEU A 42 -5.98 -9.49 2.44
CA LEU A 42 -6.82 -9.71 1.27
C LEU A 42 -5.95 -10.14 0.09
N TYR A 43 -6.24 -11.33 -0.46
CA TYR A 43 -5.64 -11.81 -1.69
C TYR A 43 -6.60 -11.57 -2.86
N TYR A 44 -6.08 -10.99 -3.93
CA TYR A 44 -6.81 -10.80 -5.18
C TYR A 44 -6.11 -11.56 -6.30
N ARG A 45 -6.86 -12.39 -7.01
CA ARG A 45 -6.44 -13.03 -8.26
C ARG A 45 -7.52 -12.75 -9.31
N PRO A 46 -7.17 -12.24 -10.50
CA PRO A 46 -8.15 -12.06 -11.57
C PRO A 46 -8.72 -13.42 -11.99
N GLN A 47 -10.02 -13.50 -12.21
CA GLN A 47 -10.70 -14.72 -12.67
C GLN A 47 -10.26 -15.14 -14.07
N ILE A 48 -10.02 -14.15 -14.95
CA ILE A 48 -9.45 -14.35 -16.28
C ILE A 48 -8.20 -13.48 -16.38
N TYR A 49 -7.03 -14.12 -16.41
CA TYR A 49 -5.75 -13.45 -16.63
C TYR A 49 -5.46 -13.39 -18.13
N ARG A 50 -5.27 -12.18 -18.68
CA ARG A 50 -4.86 -11.95 -20.07
C ARG A 50 -3.56 -11.16 -20.04
N VAL A 51 -2.50 -11.75 -20.61
CA VAL A 51 -1.20 -11.10 -20.78
C VAL A 51 -1.31 -10.16 -21.97
N ASP A 52 -1.58 -8.88 -21.70
CA ASP A 52 -1.72 -7.84 -22.71
C ASP A 52 -0.86 -6.60 -22.42
N GLY A 53 0.02 -6.68 -21.42
CA GLY A 53 0.91 -5.59 -20.99
C GLY A 53 0.17 -4.39 -20.38
N LYS A 54 -1.15 -4.46 -20.20
CA LYS A 54 -1.95 -3.33 -19.71
C LYS A 54 -1.92 -3.26 -18.19
N PHE A 55 -1.92 -2.03 -17.68
CA PHE A 55 -2.12 -1.79 -16.26
C PHE A 55 -3.57 -2.09 -15.84
N ARG A 56 -3.72 -2.92 -14.82
CA ARG A 56 -4.98 -3.32 -14.22
C ARG A 56 -5.10 -2.67 -12.84
N ARG A 57 -5.96 -1.67 -12.74
CA ARG A 57 -6.22 -0.94 -11.49
C ARG A 57 -6.91 -1.84 -10.47
N ILE A 58 -6.47 -1.75 -9.22
CA ILE A 58 -7.11 -2.40 -8.06
C ILE A 58 -7.78 -1.33 -7.21
N GLU A 59 -9.00 -1.59 -6.77
CA GLU A 59 -9.76 -0.73 -5.87
C GLU A 59 -10.37 -1.59 -4.76
N VAL A 60 -10.06 -1.25 -3.51
CA VAL A 60 -10.60 -1.95 -2.34
C VAL A 60 -11.62 -1.07 -1.66
N LYS A 61 -12.86 -1.55 -1.55
CA LYS A 61 -13.95 -0.89 -0.83
C LYS A 61 -14.42 -1.76 0.31
N VAL A 62 -14.49 -1.19 1.51
CA VAL A 62 -15.02 -1.84 2.72
C VAL A 62 -16.28 -1.09 3.15
N LYS A 63 -17.32 -1.82 3.54
CA LYS A 63 -18.55 -1.25 4.06
C LYS A 63 -18.40 -0.97 5.56
N GLY A 64 -18.54 0.30 5.97
CA GLY A 64 -18.56 0.72 7.38
C GLY A 64 -17.20 0.63 8.10
N GLY A 65 -17.18 1.08 9.36
CA GLY A 65 -16.03 1.01 10.28
C GLY A 65 -14.95 2.09 10.08
N ARG A 66 -14.03 2.19 11.06
CA ARG A 66 -12.83 3.05 10.98
C ARG A 66 -11.61 2.19 10.63
N TYR A 67 -11.54 1.77 9.37
CA TYR A 67 -10.40 0.99 8.86
C TYR A 67 -9.38 1.87 8.17
N ARG A 68 -8.11 1.55 8.35
CA ARG A 68 -7.02 2.04 7.49
C ARG A 68 -6.79 1.00 6.40
N ILE A 69 -7.01 1.38 5.15
CA ILE A 69 -6.87 0.48 4.00
C ILE A 69 -5.58 0.86 3.25
N THR A 70 -4.71 -0.11 3.06
CA THR A 70 -3.53 0.00 2.18
C THR A 70 -3.56 -1.13 1.16
N HIS A 71 -3.39 -0.78 -0.11
CA HIS A 71 -3.34 -1.73 -1.22
C HIS A 71 -2.49 -1.17 -2.35
N ARG A 72 -1.96 -2.05 -3.21
CA ARG A 72 -1.29 -1.63 -4.46
C ARG A 72 -2.29 -0.94 -5.38
N ALA A 73 -1.84 0.04 -6.15
CA ALA A 73 -2.66 0.75 -7.13
C ALA A 73 -3.16 -0.17 -8.26
N GLY A 74 -2.41 -1.23 -8.56
CA GLY A 74 -2.72 -2.20 -9.60
C GLY A 74 -1.56 -3.13 -9.90
N TYR A 75 -1.59 -3.75 -11.07
CA TYR A 75 -0.52 -4.59 -11.61
C TYR A 75 -0.43 -4.42 -13.14
N ILE A 76 0.74 -4.67 -13.72
CA ILE A 76 0.88 -4.84 -15.17
C ILE A 76 0.54 -6.30 -15.49
N ALA A 77 -0.28 -6.53 -16.51
CA ALA A 77 -0.62 -7.86 -16.96
C ALA A 77 0.40 -8.34 -18.01
N ASP A 78 1.64 -8.54 -17.56
CA ASP A 78 2.78 -9.03 -18.33
C ASP A 78 3.10 -10.52 -18.07
#